data_AF-A0A668ARJ2-F1
#
_entry.id   AF-A0A668ARJ2-F1
#
_cell.length_a   1.000
_cell.length_b   1.000
_cell.length_c   1.000
_cell.angle_alpha   90.00
_cell.angle_beta   90.00
_cell.angle_gamma   90.00
#
_symmetry.space_group_name_H-M   'P 1'
#
loop_
_entity.id
_entity.type
_entity.pdbx_description
1 polymer ?
#
loop_
_entity_poly.entity_id
_entity_poly.type
_entity_poly.pdbx_seq_one_letter_code
_entity_poly.pdbx_strand_id
1 'polypeptide(L)'
;MHQAALLGTAVKDAKKYGWQISEPVSHDWATMAEGVQNHVRSLNWGHRVQLQDKKVKYLNMKGSLVDEHTVKGLTKAGKEMILTAKNIVIATGGRPKYPTHVPGAMEHGITNVALECAGFLTGIGLDTTVMVRSIALRGFDQQMAGLVTDYMEAYGTKFAWKCVPRSVDKLSSGALQVTWMDTQTGKEQKDTYDSVLWAVGRAPETKALGLDKVGVQLNNETGKIVVGADESTSVPNIYAFGDISEGRPELTPTAIKAGKLLARRLAGQSAELMNYDNVPTTVFTPLEYGCVGLSEEEAERRHGTDAIEVYHAFYKPLEFTVAERDASQCYIKVVCERRGDQKILGLHFTGPNAGEVTQGFAMSFQCGATYSHLLQTVGIHPTCAEELIKLNITKRSGLDATVTGC
;
A
#
# COMPACT_ATOMS: atom_id res chain seq x y z
N MET A 1 7.39 -10.86 5.16
CA MET A 1 6.62 -11.23 6.37
C MET A 1 5.25 -11.77 6.01
N HIS A 2 4.47 -11.10 5.16
CA HIS A 2 3.20 -11.64 4.59
C HIS A 2 3.30 -13.11 4.15
N GLN A 3 4.32 -13.47 3.35
CA GLN A 3 4.55 -14.86 2.93
C GLN A 3 4.69 -15.85 4.09
N ALA A 4 5.28 -15.47 5.22
CA ALA A 4 5.41 -16.36 6.38
C ALA A 4 4.04 -16.66 7.01
N ALA A 5 3.16 -15.67 7.07
CA ALA A 5 1.77 -15.84 7.49
C ALA A 5 0.99 -16.75 6.52
N LEU A 6 1.14 -16.53 5.20
CA LEU A 6 0.51 -17.39 4.18
C LEU A 6 0.99 -18.84 4.27
N LEU A 7 2.29 -19.06 4.54
CA LEU A 7 2.84 -20.41 4.76
C LEU A 7 2.26 -21.06 6.03
N GLY A 8 2.00 -20.29 7.08
CA GLY A 8 1.29 -20.76 8.26
C GLY A 8 -0.11 -21.27 7.93
N THR A 9 -0.83 -20.58 7.04
CA THR A 9 -2.13 -21.06 6.50
C THR A 9 -1.94 -22.31 5.64
N ALA A 10 -0.95 -22.31 4.74
CA ALA A 10 -0.68 -23.44 3.86
C ALA A 10 -0.35 -24.74 4.61
N VAL A 11 0.34 -24.65 5.76
CA VAL A 11 0.60 -25.79 6.66
C VAL A 11 -0.71 -26.39 7.20
N LYS A 12 -1.69 -25.55 7.54
CA LYS A 12 -3.02 -26.01 7.97
C LYS A 12 -3.77 -26.67 6.80
N ASP A 13 -3.77 -26.02 5.65
CA ASP A 13 -4.44 -26.50 4.43
C ASP A 13 -3.86 -27.84 3.97
N ALA A 14 -2.53 -28.01 4.02
CA ALA A 14 -1.83 -29.21 3.57
C ALA A 14 -2.37 -30.50 4.22
N LYS A 15 -2.80 -30.46 5.48
CA LYS A 15 -3.38 -31.63 6.17
C LYS A 15 -4.66 -32.12 5.52
N LYS A 16 -5.51 -31.20 5.06
CA LYS A 16 -6.74 -31.53 4.33
C LYS A 16 -6.46 -32.17 2.98
N TYR A 17 -5.29 -31.87 2.40
CA TYR A 17 -4.77 -32.50 1.19
C TYR A 17 -3.95 -33.78 1.46
N GLY A 18 -3.95 -34.31 2.70
CA GLY A 18 -3.36 -35.61 3.05
C GLY A 18 -1.95 -35.57 3.63
N TRP A 19 -1.33 -34.39 3.75
CA TRP A 19 0.01 -34.27 4.33
C TRP A 19 0.00 -34.54 5.85
N GLN A 20 0.84 -35.47 6.29
CA GLN A 20 0.97 -35.84 7.70
C GLN A 20 1.98 -34.91 8.39
N ILE A 21 1.49 -33.84 9.01
CA ILE A 21 2.31 -32.83 9.71
C ILE A 21 2.04 -32.94 11.22
N SER A 22 3.10 -33.14 12.01
CA SER A 22 3.03 -33.26 13.47
C SER A 22 2.75 -31.89 14.13
N GLU A 23 1.93 -31.88 15.18
CA GLU A 23 1.57 -30.67 15.96
C GLU A 23 2.23 -30.66 17.35
N PRO A 24 2.47 -29.48 17.95
CA PRO A 24 2.18 -28.15 17.43
C PRO A 24 3.24 -27.64 16.42
N VAL A 25 2.82 -26.97 15.34
CA VAL A 25 3.74 -26.20 14.49
C VAL A 25 3.89 -24.79 15.04
N SER A 26 5.09 -24.46 15.53
CA SER A 26 5.41 -23.13 16.07
C SER A 26 6.12 -22.24 15.06
N HIS A 27 5.85 -20.93 15.10
CA HIS A 27 6.59 -19.92 14.35
C HIS A 27 7.70 -19.29 15.22
N ASP A 28 8.92 -19.19 14.68
CA ASP A 28 10.03 -18.50 15.34
C ASP A 28 10.30 -17.13 14.69
N TRP A 29 10.06 -16.06 15.44
CA TRP A 29 10.24 -14.69 14.95
C TRP A 29 11.69 -14.40 14.58
N ALA A 30 12.65 -14.86 15.37
CA ALA A 30 14.07 -14.57 15.16
C ALA A 30 14.56 -15.12 13.82
N THR A 31 14.21 -16.37 13.51
CA THR A 31 14.52 -17.04 12.24
C THR A 31 13.91 -16.30 11.06
N MET A 32 12.62 -15.94 11.13
CA MET A 32 11.97 -15.16 10.06
C MET A 32 12.66 -13.80 9.88
N ALA A 33 12.86 -13.06 10.98
CA ALA A 33 13.45 -11.72 10.95
C ALA A 33 14.88 -11.75 10.40
N GLU A 34 15.69 -12.73 10.79
CA GLU A 34 17.05 -12.92 10.27
C GLU A 34 17.04 -13.22 8.77
N GLY A 35 16.20 -14.14 8.31
CA GLY A 35 16.06 -14.46 6.89
C GLY A 35 15.68 -13.24 6.05
N VAL A 36 14.71 -12.44 6.52
CA VAL A 36 14.30 -11.19 5.87
C VAL A 36 15.43 -10.16 5.89
N GLN A 37 16.11 -9.96 7.01
CA GLN A 37 17.22 -9.01 7.12
C GLN A 37 18.39 -9.38 6.22
N ASN A 38 18.70 -10.67 6.08
CA ASN A 38 19.76 -11.15 5.19
C ASN A 38 19.45 -10.82 3.72
N HIS A 39 18.20 -10.99 3.29
CA HIS A 39 17.76 -10.55 1.97
C HIS A 39 17.87 -9.02 1.80
N VAL A 40 17.44 -8.23 2.79
CA VAL A 40 17.59 -6.75 2.74
C VAL A 40 19.07 -6.34 2.64
N ARG A 41 19.97 -7.02 3.36
CA ARG A 41 21.41 -6.77 3.27
C ARG A 41 21.96 -7.09 1.88
N SER A 42 21.49 -8.15 1.23
CA SER A 42 21.92 -8.48 -0.14
C SER A 42 21.47 -7.43 -1.15
N LEU A 43 20.25 -6.90 -1.03
CA LEU A 43 19.76 -5.78 -1.85
C LEU A 43 20.60 -4.51 -1.63
N ASN A 44 20.90 -4.15 -0.38
CA ASN A 44 21.75 -3.01 -0.06
C ASN A 44 23.14 -3.13 -0.70
N TRP A 45 23.71 -4.33 -0.71
CA TRP A 45 24.98 -4.59 -1.40
C TRP A 45 24.82 -4.48 -2.92
N GLY A 46 23.80 -5.11 -3.50
CA GLY A 46 23.52 -5.08 -4.93
C GLY A 46 23.35 -3.66 -5.47
N HIS A 47 22.65 -2.78 -4.75
CA HIS A 47 22.52 -1.37 -5.14
C HIS A 47 23.88 -0.64 -5.17
N ARG A 48 24.76 -0.87 -4.20
CA ARG A 48 26.10 -0.26 -4.19
C ARG A 48 26.95 -0.73 -5.37
N VAL A 49 26.89 -2.03 -5.68
CA VAL A 49 27.56 -2.61 -6.85
C VAL A 49 27.05 -1.97 -8.14
N GLN A 50 25.73 -1.91 -8.34
CA GLN A 50 25.15 -1.30 -9.55
C GLN A 50 25.51 0.18 -9.72
N LEU A 51 25.59 0.95 -8.62
CA LEU A 51 26.04 2.33 -8.66
C LEU A 51 27.52 2.41 -9.08
N GLN A 52 28.37 1.56 -8.49
CA GLN A 52 29.79 1.48 -8.84
C GLN A 52 30.02 1.10 -10.30
N ASP A 53 29.33 0.05 -10.79
CA ASP A 53 29.44 -0.42 -12.18
C ASP A 53 29.05 0.66 -13.19
N LYS A 54 28.03 1.46 -12.84
CA LYS A 54 27.57 2.61 -13.64
C LYS A 54 28.35 3.90 -13.37
N LYS A 55 29.43 3.83 -12.59
CA LYS A 55 30.29 4.97 -12.22
C LYS A 55 29.52 6.12 -11.55
N VAL A 56 28.43 5.81 -10.85
CA VAL A 56 27.67 6.77 -10.06
C VAL A 56 28.33 6.90 -8.69
N LYS A 57 28.79 8.12 -8.37
CA LYS A 57 29.43 8.40 -7.08
C LYS A 57 28.39 8.38 -5.96
N TYR A 58 28.44 7.36 -5.11
CA TYR A 58 27.61 7.28 -3.91
C TYR A 58 28.27 8.00 -2.73
N LEU A 59 27.52 8.89 -2.09
CA LEU A 59 27.97 9.65 -0.91
C LEU A 59 26.99 9.43 0.24
N ASN A 60 27.42 8.73 1.29
CA ASN A 60 26.59 8.49 2.47
C ASN A 60 26.63 9.70 3.43
N MET A 61 25.81 10.70 3.13
CA MET A 61 25.75 11.98 3.85
C MET A 61 24.32 12.52 3.85
N LYS A 62 23.98 13.33 4.86
CA LYS A 62 22.75 14.13 4.88
C LYS A 62 22.97 15.38 4.04
N GLY A 63 22.19 15.55 2.97
CA GLY A 63 22.28 16.71 2.08
C GLY A 63 21.23 17.77 2.41
N SER A 64 21.61 19.05 2.32
CA SER A 64 20.71 20.21 2.37
C SER A 64 21.16 21.25 1.34
N LEU A 65 20.21 21.93 0.70
CA LEU A 65 20.48 23.02 -0.22
C LEU A 65 21.00 24.25 0.53
N VAL A 66 22.02 24.87 -0.08
CA VAL A 66 22.57 26.16 0.34
C VAL A 66 22.08 27.25 -0.61
N ASP A 67 22.08 26.95 -1.90
CA ASP A 67 21.53 27.75 -3.00
C ASP A 67 21.01 26.81 -4.10
N GLU A 68 20.53 27.35 -5.23
CA GLU A 68 19.93 26.59 -6.33
C GLU A 68 20.87 25.53 -6.95
N HIS A 69 22.19 25.69 -6.81
CA HIS A 69 23.19 24.81 -7.41
C HIS A 69 24.08 24.10 -6.40
N THR A 70 23.99 24.44 -5.12
CA THR A 70 24.92 23.99 -4.07
C THR A 70 24.23 23.14 -3.01
N VAL A 71 24.77 21.94 -2.78
CA VAL A 71 24.37 21.03 -1.70
C VAL A 71 25.47 20.95 -0.66
N LYS A 72 25.12 21.21 0.60
CA LYS A 72 25.95 20.90 1.76
C LYS A 72 25.64 19.48 2.23
N GLY A 73 26.65 18.63 2.23
CA GLY A 73 26.61 17.27 2.75
C GLY A 73 27.26 17.15 4.12
N LEU A 74 26.60 16.48 5.06
CA LEU A 74 27.13 16.16 6.39
C LEU A 74 27.22 14.65 6.58
N THR A 75 28.44 14.14 6.79
CA THR A 75 28.67 12.72 7.08
C THR A 75 28.33 12.38 8.54
N LYS A 76 28.19 11.08 8.85
CA LYS A 76 27.98 10.61 10.24
C LYS A 76 29.09 11.04 11.20
N ALA A 77 30.32 11.21 10.71
CA ALA A 77 31.47 11.67 11.49
C ALA A 77 31.54 13.20 11.65
N GLY A 78 30.52 13.95 11.21
CA GLY A 78 30.49 15.40 11.30
C GLY A 78 31.31 16.14 10.23
N LYS A 79 31.96 15.42 9.31
CA LYS A 79 32.67 16.05 8.18
C LYS A 79 31.68 16.65 7.18
N GLU A 80 31.90 17.92 6.84
CA GLU A 80 31.15 18.65 5.83
C GLU A 80 31.78 18.53 4.44
N MET A 81 30.94 18.58 3.41
CA MET A 81 31.33 18.62 2.01
C MET A 81 30.39 19.53 1.24
N ILE A 82 30.94 20.37 0.37
CA ILE A 82 30.16 21.21 -0.54
C ILE A 82 30.21 20.58 -1.94
N LEU A 83 29.05 20.43 -2.56
CA LEU A 83 28.88 19.89 -3.91
C LEU A 83 28.11 20.90 -4.74
N THR A 84 28.51 21.09 -5.99
CA THR A 84 27.74 21.88 -6.97
C THR A 84 27.22 20.97 -8.08
N ALA A 85 26.02 21.26 -8.58
CA ALA A 85 25.40 20.52 -9.67
C ALA A 85 24.58 21.43 -10.58
N LYS A 86 24.58 21.13 -11.88
CA LYS A 86 23.71 21.82 -12.85
C LYS A 86 22.24 21.58 -12.53
N ASN A 87 21.86 20.31 -12.36
CA ASN A 87 20.51 19.88 -12.02
C ASN A 87 20.53 19.13 -10.69
N ILE A 88 19.51 19.35 -9.86
CA ILE A 88 19.33 18.65 -8.57
C ILE A 88 17.98 17.94 -8.59
N VAL A 89 17.96 16.68 -8.11
CA VAL A 89 16.73 15.89 -8.00
C VAL A 89 16.51 15.49 -6.55
N ILE A 90 15.35 15.85 -6.00
CA ILE A 90 14.95 15.56 -4.63
C ILE A 90 14.07 14.31 -4.62
N ALA A 91 14.55 13.25 -3.98
CA ALA A 91 13.85 11.97 -3.86
C ALA A 91 14.00 11.40 -2.43
N THR A 92 13.80 12.24 -1.41
CA THR A 92 14.01 11.87 0.01
C THR A 92 12.84 11.11 0.64
N GLY A 93 11.72 11.01 -0.09
CA GLY A 93 10.55 10.25 0.33
C GLY A 93 9.90 10.79 1.60
N GLY A 94 9.42 9.89 2.45
CA GLY A 94 8.81 10.22 3.73
C GLY A 94 9.18 9.27 4.86
N ARG A 95 8.79 9.65 6.09
CA ARG A 95 8.99 8.86 7.31
C ARG A 95 7.67 8.68 8.06
N PRO A 96 7.52 7.60 8.84
CA PRO A 96 6.31 7.41 9.63
C PRO A 96 6.08 8.53 10.64
N LYS A 97 4.81 8.89 10.86
CA LYS A 97 4.38 9.88 11.85
C LYS A 97 4.18 9.21 13.22
N TYR A 98 4.58 9.93 14.27
CA TYR A 98 4.12 9.67 15.64
C TYR A 98 2.99 10.64 16.01
N PRO A 99 1.98 10.21 16.76
CA PRO A 99 0.97 11.12 17.29
C PRO A 99 1.57 11.98 18.41
N THR A 100 1.80 13.27 18.14
CA THR A 100 2.44 14.21 19.07
C THR A 100 1.59 14.56 20.29
N HIS A 101 0.28 14.31 20.23
CA HIS A 101 -0.68 14.59 21.30
C HIS A 101 -0.93 13.39 22.22
N VAL A 102 -0.23 12.27 22.02
CA VAL A 102 -0.34 11.05 22.82
C VAL A 102 0.95 10.86 23.60
N PRO A 103 0.96 11.14 24.92
CA PRO A 103 2.11 10.87 25.77
C PRO A 103 2.57 9.41 25.66
N GLY A 104 3.89 9.18 25.71
CA GLY A 104 4.51 7.87 25.57
C GLY A 104 4.56 7.31 24.14
N ALA A 105 3.90 7.93 23.16
CA ALA A 105 3.85 7.42 21.79
C ALA A 105 5.23 7.28 21.14
N MET A 106 6.08 8.31 21.25
CA MET A 106 7.45 8.29 20.70
C MET A 106 8.43 7.45 21.52
N GLU A 107 8.17 7.29 22.82
CA GLU A 107 9.08 6.63 23.77
C GLU A 107 8.88 5.12 23.79
N HIS A 108 7.65 4.65 23.54
CA HIS A 108 7.25 3.25 23.72
C HIS A 108 6.67 2.61 22.45
N GLY A 109 6.38 3.40 21.41
CA GLY A 109 5.84 2.89 20.15
C GLY A 109 6.89 2.65 19.08
N ILE A 110 6.57 1.74 18.16
CA ILE A 110 7.24 1.57 16.86
C ILE A 110 6.32 2.06 15.74
N THR A 111 6.77 2.10 14.48
CA THR A 111 5.95 2.65 13.37
C THR A 111 5.98 1.78 12.11
N ASN A 112 4.83 1.63 11.41
CA ASN A 112 4.75 0.94 10.10
C ASN A 112 3.41 1.25 9.37
N VAL A 113 2.91 0.33 8.53
CA VAL A 113 1.59 0.36 7.86
C VAL A 113 0.61 -0.57 8.58
N ALA A 114 -0.66 -0.16 8.73
CA ALA A 114 -1.59 -0.76 9.70
C ALA A 114 -2.03 -2.18 9.35
N LEU A 115 -2.89 -2.34 8.33
CA LEU A 115 -3.62 -3.59 8.10
C LEU A 115 -2.72 -4.73 7.61
N GLU A 116 -1.73 -4.44 6.77
CA GLU A 116 -0.75 -5.44 6.33
C GLU A 116 0.06 -5.99 7.51
N CYS A 117 0.52 -5.10 8.41
CA CYS A 117 1.25 -5.52 9.61
C CYS A 117 0.37 -6.33 10.55
N ALA A 118 -0.81 -5.82 10.86
CA ALA A 118 -1.74 -6.54 11.72
C ALA A 118 -2.07 -7.93 11.15
N GLY A 119 -2.32 -7.99 9.85
CA GLY A 119 -2.61 -9.23 9.14
C GLY A 119 -1.50 -10.27 9.26
N PHE A 120 -0.25 -9.91 8.95
CA PHE A 120 0.83 -10.89 9.07
C PHE A 120 1.16 -11.23 10.52
N LEU A 121 1.00 -10.31 11.48
CA LEU A 121 1.23 -10.57 12.90
C LEU A 121 0.20 -11.59 13.44
N THR A 122 -1.09 -11.41 13.11
CA THR A 122 -2.13 -12.41 13.37
C THR A 122 -1.78 -13.74 12.69
N GLY A 123 -1.38 -13.70 11.42
CA GLY A 123 -1.11 -14.90 10.63
C GLY A 123 0.10 -15.73 11.09
N ILE A 124 1.08 -15.13 11.76
CA ILE A 124 2.18 -15.85 12.43
C ILE A 124 1.85 -16.24 13.88
N GLY A 125 0.63 -15.97 14.36
CA GLY A 125 0.10 -16.44 15.63
C GLY A 125 0.13 -15.45 16.79
N LEU A 126 0.35 -14.16 16.54
CA LEU A 126 0.35 -13.13 17.60
C LEU A 126 -1.06 -12.57 17.85
N ASP A 127 -1.41 -12.37 19.12
CA ASP A 127 -2.65 -11.68 19.50
C ASP A 127 -2.57 -10.20 19.11
N THR A 128 -3.36 -9.82 18.10
CA THR A 128 -3.20 -8.54 17.41
C THR A 128 -4.53 -7.77 17.38
N THR A 129 -4.47 -6.51 17.82
CA THR A 129 -5.61 -5.58 17.79
C THR A 129 -5.30 -4.38 16.91
N VAL A 130 -6.23 -4.02 16.02
CA VAL A 130 -6.17 -2.80 15.19
C VAL A 130 -7.11 -1.74 15.77
N MET A 131 -6.57 -0.59 16.15
CA MET A 131 -7.37 0.56 16.58
C MET A 131 -7.67 1.48 15.39
N VAL A 132 -8.96 1.65 15.06
CA VAL A 132 -9.39 2.41 13.89
C VAL A 132 -10.12 3.69 14.32
N ARG A 133 -9.54 4.86 14.00
CA ARG A 133 -10.14 6.16 14.33
C ARG A 133 -11.45 6.41 13.59
N SER A 134 -11.55 6.04 12.31
CA SER A 134 -12.68 6.41 11.45
C SER A 134 -13.10 5.28 10.53
N ILE A 135 -12.49 5.17 9.35
CA ILE A 135 -12.72 4.14 8.33
C ILE A 135 -11.39 3.45 8.00
N ALA A 136 -11.48 2.21 7.54
CA ALA A 136 -10.33 1.48 7.02
C ALA A 136 -9.99 1.93 5.59
N LEU A 137 -8.70 1.85 5.22
CA LEU A 137 -8.21 2.11 3.86
C LEU A 137 -8.80 3.37 3.20
N ARG A 138 -8.80 4.51 3.91
CA ARG A 138 -9.28 5.77 3.36
C ARG A 138 -8.62 6.06 2.00
N GLY A 139 -9.44 6.35 1.00
CA GLY A 139 -8.99 6.60 -0.38
C GLY A 139 -9.06 5.38 -1.29
N PHE A 140 -9.32 4.20 -0.75
CA PHE A 140 -9.73 3.02 -1.50
C PHE A 140 -11.25 2.89 -1.51
N ASP A 141 -11.74 2.01 -2.37
CA ASP A 141 -13.15 1.63 -2.42
C ASP A 141 -13.64 1.08 -1.07
N GLN A 142 -14.62 1.74 -0.48
CA GLN A 142 -15.04 1.45 0.89
C GLN A 142 -15.77 0.11 1.05
N GLN A 143 -16.41 -0.42 0.00
CA GLN A 143 -16.97 -1.77 0.05
C GLN A 143 -15.84 -2.80 0.15
N MET A 144 -14.80 -2.64 -0.68
CA MET A 144 -13.64 -3.54 -0.67
C MET A 144 -12.88 -3.44 0.65
N ALA A 145 -12.74 -2.24 1.22
CA ALA A 145 -12.13 -2.05 2.53
C ALA A 145 -12.88 -2.80 3.64
N GLY A 146 -14.22 -2.80 3.61
CA GLY A 146 -15.06 -3.57 4.53
C GLY A 146 -14.80 -5.07 4.42
N LEU A 147 -14.83 -5.62 3.21
CA LEU A 147 -14.54 -7.05 2.96
C LEU A 147 -13.17 -7.48 3.47
N VAL A 148 -12.15 -6.62 3.30
CA VAL A 148 -10.80 -6.86 3.84
C VAL A 148 -10.83 -6.93 5.37
N THR A 149 -11.49 -5.99 6.05
CA THR A 149 -11.54 -5.99 7.52
C THR A 149 -12.41 -7.11 8.08
N ASP A 150 -13.52 -7.45 7.42
CA ASP A 150 -14.37 -8.57 7.80
C ASP A 150 -13.60 -9.90 7.71
N TYR A 151 -12.78 -10.08 6.66
CA TYR A 151 -11.89 -11.24 6.57
C TYR A 151 -10.85 -11.25 7.69
N MET A 152 -10.23 -10.10 7.99
CA MET A 152 -9.24 -10.00 9.07
C MET A 152 -9.85 -10.34 10.44
N GLU A 153 -11.07 -9.89 10.72
CA GLU A 153 -11.83 -10.23 11.92
C GLU A 153 -12.13 -11.73 12.00
N ALA A 154 -12.68 -12.30 10.92
CA ALA A 154 -12.94 -13.74 10.82
C ALA A 154 -11.67 -14.60 10.97
N TYR A 155 -10.52 -14.06 10.54
CA TYR A 155 -9.21 -14.70 10.64
C TYR A 155 -8.52 -14.49 12.02
N GLY A 156 -9.15 -13.75 12.94
CA GLY A 156 -8.71 -13.62 14.34
C GLY A 156 -8.05 -12.28 14.71
N THR A 157 -8.00 -11.31 13.81
CA THR A 157 -7.53 -9.95 14.14
C THR A 157 -8.63 -9.19 14.87
N LYS A 158 -8.33 -8.62 16.05
CA LYS A 158 -9.31 -7.83 16.81
C LYS A 158 -9.35 -6.40 16.28
N PHE A 159 -10.51 -5.74 16.34
CA PHE A 159 -10.65 -4.34 15.99
C PHE A 159 -11.28 -3.51 17.11
N ALA A 160 -10.66 -2.38 17.41
CA ALA A 160 -11.21 -1.32 18.24
C ALA A 160 -11.68 -0.16 17.34
N TRP A 161 -12.93 -0.24 16.90
CA TRP A 161 -13.52 0.72 15.97
C TRP A 161 -13.87 2.04 16.65
N LYS A 162 -13.75 3.14 15.89
CA LYS A 162 -14.02 4.51 16.34
C LYS A 162 -13.28 4.88 17.62
N CYS A 163 -12.07 4.35 17.80
CA CYS A 163 -11.25 4.57 18.98
C CYS A 163 -10.05 5.47 18.67
N VAL A 164 -9.65 6.30 19.64
CA VAL A 164 -8.49 7.20 19.52
C VAL A 164 -7.60 7.07 20.77
N PRO A 165 -6.29 6.80 20.62
CA PRO A 165 -5.37 6.67 21.74
C PRO A 165 -5.25 7.99 22.52
N ARG A 166 -5.02 7.87 23.83
CA ARG A 166 -4.82 8.99 24.77
C ARG A 166 -3.45 8.95 25.41
N SER A 167 -2.98 7.80 25.88
CA SER A 167 -1.63 7.63 26.42
C SER A 167 -1.10 6.21 26.17
N VAL A 168 0.22 6.08 26.24
CA VAL A 168 0.91 4.79 26.35
C VAL A 168 1.84 4.85 27.55
N ASP A 169 1.59 4.03 28.55
CA ASP A 169 2.32 4.03 29.82
C ASP A 169 3.03 2.69 30.01
N LYS A 170 4.35 2.71 30.24
CA LYS A 170 5.10 1.49 30.52
C LYS A 170 4.92 1.07 31.98
N LEU A 171 4.35 -0.11 32.20
CA LEU A 171 4.13 -0.68 33.52
C LEU A 171 5.42 -1.27 34.10
N SER A 172 5.44 -1.48 35.42
CA SER A 172 6.57 -2.13 36.12
C SER A 172 6.85 -3.55 35.64
N SER A 173 5.85 -4.25 35.10
CA SER A 173 5.99 -5.56 34.46
C SER A 173 6.74 -5.52 33.12
N GLY A 174 6.92 -4.32 32.53
CA GLY A 174 7.44 -4.13 31.18
C GLY A 174 6.37 -4.03 30.10
N ALA A 175 5.13 -4.43 30.37
CA ALA A 175 4.00 -4.28 29.46
C ALA A 175 3.63 -2.80 29.23
N LEU A 176 3.06 -2.52 28.07
CA LEU A 176 2.58 -1.19 27.68
C LEU A 176 1.07 -1.11 27.90
N GLN A 177 0.64 -0.29 28.84
CA GLN A 177 -0.78 0.04 29.00
C GLN A 177 -1.14 1.13 28.00
N VAL A 178 -2.12 0.85 27.15
CA VAL A 178 -2.68 1.83 26.21
C VAL A 178 -4.02 2.28 26.75
N THR A 179 -4.19 3.58 26.89
CA THR A 179 -5.48 4.19 27.23
C THR A 179 -6.04 4.85 25.97
N TRP A 180 -7.32 4.65 25.67
CA TRP A 180 -7.97 5.24 24.51
C TRP A 180 -9.41 5.66 24.80
N MET A 181 -9.94 6.52 23.94
CA MET A 181 -11.32 6.99 23.99
C MET A 181 -12.11 6.34 22.87
N ASP A 182 -13.23 5.70 23.19
CA ASP A 182 -14.26 5.37 22.22
C ASP A 182 -15.02 6.66 21.88
N THR A 183 -14.91 7.09 20.62
CA THR A 183 -15.49 8.36 20.16
C THR A 183 -17.00 8.30 19.93
N GLN A 184 -17.60 7.10 19.90
CA GLN A 184 -19.05 6.94 19.83
C GLN A 184 -19.69 6.98 21.22
N THR A 185 -19.10 6.30 22.19
CA THR A 185 -19.68 6.22 23.55
C THR A 185 -19.14 7.28 24.49
N GLY A 186 -18.02 7.92 24.15
CA GLY A 186 -17.32 8.87 25.03
C GLY A 186 -16.68 8.19 26.23
N LYS A 187 -16.57 6.86 26.23
CA LYS A 187 -15.97 6.10 27.34
C LYS A 187 -14.49 5.88 27.11
N GLU A 188 -13.72 6.08 28.17
CA GLU A 188 -12.32 5.69 28.21
C GLU A 188 -12.20 4.18 28.43
N GLN A 189 -11.26 3.57 27.72
CA GLN A 189 -10.91 2.17 27.80
C GLN A 189 -9.39 2.05 27.95
N LYS A 190 -8.96 0.91 28.50
CA LYS A 190 -7.54 0.60 28.68
C LYS A 190 -7.31 -0.90 28.57
N ASP A 191 -6.15 -1.25 28.05
CA ASP A 191 -5.68 -2.63 27.93
C ASP A 191 -4.15 -2.65 27.84
N THR A 192 -3.54 -3.83 28.00
CA THR A 192 -2.08 -4.01 28.05
C THR A 192 -1.57 -4.81 26.87
N TYR A 193 -0.45 -4.36 26.29
CA TYR A 193 0.19 -4.96 25.12
C TYR A 193 1.69 -5.07 25.31
N ASP A 194 2.34 -6.01 24.63
CA ASP A 194 3.81 -6.11 24.59
C ASP A 194 4.45 -5.10 23.63
N SER A 195 3.69 -4.63 22.63
CA SER A 195 4.17 -3.70 21.60
C SER A 195 3.04 -2.83 21.08
N VAL A 196 3.34 -1.57 20.81
CA VAL A 196 2.42 -0.60 20.20
C VAL A 196 2.97 -0.13 18.86
N LEU A 197 2.21 -0.34 17.79
CA LEU A 197 2.59 0.02 16.42
C LEU A 197 1.79 1.24 15.92
N TRP A 198 2.47 2.35 15.69
CA TRP A 198 1.92 3.56 15.08
C TRP A 198 1.95 3.50 13.56
N ALA A 199 0.78 3.30 12.97
CA ALA A 199 0.58 3.34 11.53
C ALA A 199 -0.38 4.46 11.12
N VAL A 200 -0.11 5.68 11.61
CA VAL A 200 -0.99 6.86 11.51
C VAL A 200 -0.61 7.81 10.37
N GLY A 201 0.03 7.27 9.34
CA GLY A 201 0.47 8.00 8.15
C GLY A 201 1.95 8.35 8.15
N ARG A 202 2.39 9.01 7.07
CA ARG A 202 3.78 9.40 6.81
C ARG A 202 3.88 10.92 6.62
N ALA A 203 5.05 11.46 6.91
CA ALA A 203 5.41 12.86 6.67
C ALA A 203 6.51 12.93 5.61
N PRO A 204 6.46 13.85 4.65
CA PRO A 204 7.53 14.05 3.68
C PRO A 204 8.80 14.56 4.36
N GLU A 205 9.97 14.09 3.93
CA GLU A 205 11.27 14.51 4.47
C GLU A 205 11.76 15.81 3.80
N THR A 206 11.02 16.91 3.99
CA THR A 206 11.32 18.24 3.40
C THR A 206 12.02 19.21 4.35
N LYS A 207 11.77 19.10 5.66
CA LYS A 207 12.15 20.10 6.67
C LYS A 207 13.65 20.39 6.74
N ALA A 208 14.49 19.37 6.55
CA ALA A 208 15.95 19.49 6.71
C ALA A 208 16.67 19.81 5.38
N LEU A 209 15.93 20.02 4.29
CA LEU A 209 16.53 20.14 2.95
C LEU A 209 16.91 21.57 2.56
N GLY A 210 16.53 22.59 3.34
CA GLY A 210 16.82 24.00 3.01
C GLY A 210 16.04 24.54 1.80
N LEU A 211 14.84 24.01 1.55
CA LEU A 211 13.99 24.36 0.41
C LEU A 211 13.50 25.81 0.44
N ASP A 212 13.28 26.34 1.64
CA ASP A 212 12.90 27.72 1.92
C ASP A 212 13.95 28.72 1.42
N LYS A 213 15.24 28.38 1.55
CA LYS A 213 16.37 29.23 1.14
C LYS A 213 16.48 29.41 -0.36
N VAL A 214 15.95 28.47 -1.12
CA VAL A 214 16.04 28.44 -2.59
C VAL A 214 14.69 28.70 -3.27
N GLY A 215 13.62 28.94 -2.51
CA GLY A 215 12.31 29.25 -3.06
C GLY A 215 11.57 28.04 -3.68
N VAL A 216 11.89 26.81 -3.28
CA VAL A 216 11.10 25.62 -3.66
C VAL A 216 9.76 25.64 -2.93
N GLN A 217 8.66 25.68 -3.68
CA GLN A 217 7.31 25.76 -3.12
C GLN A 217 6.86 24.42 -2.54
N LEU A 218 6.27 24.49 -1.34
CA LEU A 218 5.66 23.36 -0.66
C LEU A 218 4.15 23.59 -0.54
N ASN A 219 3.38 22.52 -0.54
CA ASN A 219 2.00 22.58 -0.06
C ASN A 219 2.03 22.79 1.46
N ASN A 220 1.39 23.84 1.95
CA ASN A 220 1.42 24.23 3.37
C ASN A 220 0.70 23.24 4.30
N GLU A 221 -0.26 22.48 3.78
CA GLU A 221 -1.03 21.50 4.56
C GLU A 221 -0.31 20.14 4.62
N THR A 222 0.20 19.67 3.48
CA THR A 222 0.81 18.34 3.39
C THR A 222 2.32 18.36 3.67
N GLY A 223 2.97 19.50 3.45
CA GLY A 223 4.42 19.67 3.51
C GLY A 223 5.18 19.05 2.34
N LYS A 224 4.49 18.57 1.30
CA LYS A 224 5.07 17.98 0.09
C LYS A 224 5.51 19.05 -0.90
N ILE A 225 6.42 18.69 -1.79
CA ILE A 225 6.92 19.57 -2.85
C ILE A 225 5.87 19.67 -3.96
N VAL A 226 5.49 20.89 -4.33
CA VAL A 226 4.63 21.14 -5.48
C VAL A 226 5.45 20.94 -6.75
N VAL A 227 4.95 20.10 -7.66
CA VAL A 227 5.66 19.76 -8.90
C VAL A 227 4.76 19.86 -10.13
N GLY A 228 5.36 20.16 -11.28
CA GLY A 228 4.73 20.07 -12.59
C GLY A 228 4.50 18.62 -13.06
N ALA A 229 3.93 18.48 -14.26
CA ALA A 229 3.73 17.19 -14.93
C ALA A 229 5.04 16.49 -15.34
N ASP A 230 6.13 17.26 -15.42
CA ASP A 230 7.48 16.83 -15.79
C ASP A 230 8.43 16.72 -14.59
N GLU A 231 7.88 16.66 -13.38
CA GLU A 231 8.60 16.60 -12.10
C GLU A 231 9.40 17.86 -11.75
N SER A 232 9.25 18.97 -12.50
CA SER A 232 9.86 20.26 -12.18
C SER A 232 9.28 20.87 -10.91
N THR A 233 10.11 21.51 -10.08
CA THR A 233 9.65 22.33 -8.95
C THR A 233 9.44 23.79 -9.39
N SER A 234 9.15 24.70 -8.45
CA SER A 234 9.15 26.14 -8.72
C SER A 234 10.53 26.72 -9.08
N VAL A 235 11.60 25.95 -8.92
CA VAL A 235 12.98 26.32 -9.28
C VAL A 235 13.42 25.51 -10.51
N PRO A 236 13.79 26.13 -11.64
CA PRO A 236 13.92 25.46 -12.94
C PRO A 236 14.90 24.29 -13.01
N ASN A 237 15.96 24.29 -12.22
CA ASN A 237 16.99 23.26 -12.21
C ASN A 237 16.83 22.24 -11.07
N ILE A 238 15.76 22.36 -10.28
CA ILE A 238 15.43 21.46 -9.18
C ILE A 238 14.16 20.68 -9.52
N TYR A 239 14.23 19.36 -9.38
CA TYR A 239 13.15 18.42 -9.67
C TYR A 239 12.81 17.59 -8.43
N ALA A 240 11.61 17.03 -8.36
CA ALA A 240 11.24 16.10 -7.29
C ALA A 240 10.30 14.99 -7.77
N PHE A 241 10.52 13.76 -7.29
CA PHE A 241 9.65 12.62 -7.58
C PHE A 241 9.51 11.66 -6.39
N GLY A 242 8.49 10.80 -6.43
CA GLY A 242 8.18 9.83 -5.37
C GLY A 242 7.30 10.43 -4.27
N ASP A 243 7.33 9.83 -3.08
CA ASP A 243 6.42 10.18 -1.97
C ASP A 243 6.43 11.66 -1.56
N ILE A 244 7.56 12.34 -1.83
CA ILE A 244 7.76 13.75 -1.49
C ILE A 244 6.97 14.71 -2.39
N SER A 245 6.51 14.25 -3.56
CA SER A 245 5.82 15.07 -4.54
C SER A 245 4.32 15.12 -4.27
N GLU A 246 3.75 16.32 -4.31
CA GLU A 246 2.33 16.56 -4.08
C GLU A 246 1.47 15.91 -5.18
N GLY A 247 0.34 15.31 -4.77
CA GLY A 247 -0.63 14.72 -5.71
C GLY A 247 -0.14 13.47 -6.46
N ARG A 248 1.00 12.87 -6.07
CA ARG A 248 1.54 11.65 -6.68
C ARG A 248 1.30 10.41 -5.81
N PRO A 249 1.07 9.22 -6.42
CA PRO A 249 1.00 7.96 -5.67
C PRO A 249 2.31 7.65 -4.93
N GLU A 250 2.22 7.32 -3.65
CA GLU A 250 3.33 6.90 -2.79
C GLU A 250 3.69 5.42 -3.01
N LEU A 251 4.12 5.08 -4.23
CA LEU A 251 4.39 3.71 -4.65
C LEU A 251 5.81 3.59 -5.25
N THR A 252 6.48 2.48 -4.98
CA THR A 252 7.83 2.23 -5.51
C THR A 252 7.87 2.20 -7.05
N PRO A 253 6.97 1.51 -7.77
CA PRO A 253 7.02 1.47 -9.23
C PRO A 253 6.81 2.84 -9.89
N THR A 254 5.96 3.70 -9.33
CA THR A 254 5.75 5.05 -9.86
C THR A 254 6.99 5.91 -9.68
N ALA A 255 7.63 5.87 -8.51
CA ALA A 255 8.89 6.59 -8.26
C ALA A 255 10.03 6.12 -9.18
N ILE A 256 10.18 4.81 -9.39
CA ILE A 256 11.18 4.25 -10.30
C ILE A 256 10.93 4.72 -11.74
N LYS A 257 9.68 4.64 -12.23
CA LYS A 257 9.34 5.02 -13.60
C LYS A 257 9.49 6.53 -13.81
N ALA A 258 9.03 7.35 -12.88
CA ALA A 258 9.20 8.80 -12.90
C ALA A 258 10.68 9.19 -12.95
N GLY A 259 11.53 8.62 -12.07
CA GLY A 259 12.96 8.89 -12.06
C GLY A 259 13.67 8.47 -13.37
N LYS A 260 13.30 7.33 -13.95
CA LYS A 260 13.83 6.89 -15.26
C LYS A 260 13.45 7.85 -16.38
N LEU A 261 12.17 8.25 -16.45
CA LEU A 261 11.68 9.17 -17.48
C LEU A 261 12.31 10.56 -17.33
N LEU A 262 12.37 11.08 -16.11
CA LEU A 262 13.05 12.34 -15.80
C LEU A 262 14.51 12.32 -16.23
N ALA A 263 15.27 11.27 -15.90
CA ALA A 263 16.66 11.14 -16.31
C ALA A 263 16.83 11.17 -17.84
N ARG A 264 15.93 10.50 -18.59
CA ARG A 264 15.92 10.53 -20.06
C ARG A 264 15.64 11.92 -20.61
N ARG A 265 14.69 12.65 -20.00
CA ARG A 265 14.39 14.04 -20.38
C ARG A 265 15.57 14.97 -20.12
N LEU A 266 16.17 14.90 -18.94
CA LEU A 266 17.34 15.71 -18.58
C LEU A 266 18.58 15.41 -19.44
N ALA A 267 18.69 14.18 -19.95
CA ALA A 267 19.74 13.78 -20.90
C ALA A 267 19.42 14.13 -22.37
N GLY A 268 18.28 14.75 -22.65
CA GLY A 268 17.85 15.08 -24.02
C GLY A 268 17.48 13.86 -24.87
N GLN A 269 17.21 12.71 -24.25
CA GLN A 269 16.93 11.44 -24.95
C GLN A 269 15.43 11.17 -25.17
N SER A 270 14.55 11.95 -24.54
CA SER A 270 13.10 11.76 -24.59
C SER A 270 12.37 13.03 -24.16
N ALA A 271 11.11 13.16 -24.55
CA ALA A 271 10.15 14.14 -24.01
C ALA A 271 9.00 13.48 -23.23
N GLU A 272 9.07 12.15 -23.03
CA GLU A 272 8.00 11.36 -22.42
C GLU A 272 7.80 11.73 -20.95
N LEU A 273 6.55 12.03 -20.59
CA LEU A 273 6.11 12.31 -19.23
C LEU A 273 5.64 11.04 -18.53
N MET A 274 5.68 11.06 -17.20
CA MET A 274 5.12 9.96 -16.41
C MET A 274 3.60 10.01 -16.46
N ASN A 275 2.97 8.90 -16.85
CA ASN A 275 1.53 8.70 -16.70
C ASN A 275 1.22 8.17 -15.29
N TYR A 276 0.54 8.98 -14.48
CA TYR A 276 0.10 8.62 -13.12
C TYR A 276 -1.36 8.14 -13.06
N ASP A 277 -2.06 8.12 -14.19
CA ASP A 277 -3.44 7.66 -14.26
C ASP A 277 -3.48 6.13 -14.23
N ASN A 278 -4.50 5.58 -13.56
CA ASN A 278 -4.78 4.14 -13.50
C ASN A 278 -3.56 3.30 -13.09
N VAL A 279 -2.75 3.80 -12.14
CA VAL A 279 -1.67 3.03 -11.54
C VAL A 279 -2.29 1.90 -10.69
N PRO A 280 -1.99 0.62 -10.98
CA PRO A 280 -2.48 -0.48 -10.16
C PRO A 280 -1.80 -0.49 -8.79
N THR A 281 -2.51 -0.99 -7.79
CA THR A 281 -2.00 -1.18 -6.44
C THR A 281 -2.56 -2.45 -5.82
N THR A 282 -1.89 -2.97 -4.80
CA THR A 282 -2.33 -4.12 -4.02
C THR A 282 -2.00 -3.90 -2.56
N VAL A 283 -2.97 -4.17 -1.68
CA VAL A 283 -2.81 -4.20 -0.24
C VAL A 283 -2.66 -5.66 0.18
N PHE A 284 -1.52 -6.00 0.79
CA PHE A 284 -1.16 -7.37 1.14
C PHE A 284 -1.66 -7.73 2.55
N THR A 285 -2.98 -7.69 2.72
CA THR A 285 -3.71 -8.23 3.88
C THR A 285 -3.83 -9.76 3.81
N PRO A 286 -4.27 -10.46 4.88
CA PRO A 286 -4.38 -11.92 4.88
C PRO A 286 -5.21 -12.48 3.71
N LEU A 287 -6.28 -11.77 3.35
CA LEU A 287 -6.88 -11.82 2.03
C LEU A 287 -6.43 -10.57 1.27
N GLU A 288 -5.73 -10.73 0.16
CA GLU A 288 -5.15 -9.60 -0.57
C GLU A 288 -6.24 -8.82 -1.30
N TYR A 289 -6.02 -7.52 -1.48
CA TYR A 289 -6.90 -6.64 -2.23
C TYR A 289 -6.12 -5.91 -3.31
N GLY A 290 -6.39 -6.23 -4.56
CA GLY A 290 -5.83 -5.58 -5.74
C GLY A 290 -6.85 -4.68 -6.43
N CYS A 291 -6.41 -3.52 -6.91
CA CYS A 291 -7.26 -2.63 -7.71
C CYS A 291 -6.49 -1.76 -8.69
N VAL A 292 -7.22 -1.29 -9.70
CA VAL A 292 -6.77 -0.32 -10.70
C VAL A 292 -7.93 0.54 -11.16
N GLY A 293 -7.68 1.83 -11.41
CA GLY A 293 -8.72 2.79 -11.82
C GLY A 293 -9.45 3.41 -10.63
N LEU A 294 -10.70 3.82 -10.87
CA LEU A 294 -11.54 4.50 -9.90
C LEU A 294 -12.20 3.51 -8.94
N SER A 295 -12.40 3.92 -7.69
CA SER A 295 -13.39 3.27 -6.83
C SER A 295 -14.81 3.54 -7.32
N GLU A 296 -15.76 2.73 -6.86
CA GLU A 296 -17.17 2.89 -7.23
C GLU A 296 -17.70 4.28 -6.82
N GLU A 297 -17.46 4.68 -5.57
CA GLU A 297 -17.91 5.97 -5.05
C GLU A 297 -17.26 7.16 -5.77
N GLU A 298 -16.02 7.01 -6.26
CA GLU A 298 -15.34 8.06 -7.01
C GLU A 298 -15.83 8.13 -8.46
N ALA A 299 -16.13 6.99 -9.08
CA ALA A 299 -16.74 6.93 -10.39
C ALA A 299 -18.14 7.56 -10.37
N GLU A 300 -18.95 7.24 -9.36
CA GLU A 300 -20.26 7.87 -9.15
C GLU A 300 -20.14 9.37 -8.90
N ARG A 301 -19.17 9.81 -8.09
CA ARG A 301 -18.93 11.24 -7.83
C ARG A 301 -18.55 12.00 -9.11
N ARG A 302 -17.75 11.39 -9.99
CA ARG A 302 -17.26 12.03 -11.23
C ARG A 302 -18.27 12.03 -12.37
N HIS A 303 -19.03 10.95 -12.51
CA HIS A 303 -19.87 10.70 -13.69
C HIS A 303 -21.38 10.72 -13.39
N GLY A 304 -21.76 10.66 -12.11
CA GLY A 304 -23.14 10.50 -11.65
C GLY A 304 -23.56 9.03 -11.56
N THR A 305 -24.28 8.67 -10.49
CA THR A 305 -24.72 7.29 -10.22
C THR A 305 -25.51 6.65 -11.36
N ASP A 306 -26.29 7.41 -12.11
CA ASP A 306 -27.06 6.90 -13.25
C ASP A 306 -26.22 6.60 -14.49
N ALA A 307 -24.99 7.11 -14.54
CA ALA A 307 -24.03 6.89 -15.63
C ALA A 307 -23.08 5.70 -15.36
N ILE A 308 -23.17 5.06 -14.20
CA ILE A 308 -22.31 3.94 -13.80
C ILE A 308 -23.08 2.63 -13.80
N GLU A 309 -22.41 1.57 -14.25
CA GLU A 309 -22.85 0.18 -14.12
C GLU A 309 -21.73 -0.61 -13.42
N VAL A 310 -22.08 -1.44 -12.43
CA VAL A 310 -21.09 -2.21 -11.65
C VAL A 310 -21.41 -3.68 -11.79
N TYR A 311 -20.49 -4.41 -12.42
CA TYR A 311 -20.54 -5.86 -12.53
C TYR A 311 -19.78 -6.49 -11.38
N HIS A 312 -20.32 -7.55 -10.77
CA HIS A 312 -19.72 -8.13 -9.57
C HIS A 312 -20.06 -9.59 -9.35
N ALA A 313 -19.20 -10.28 -8.59
CA ALA A 313 -19.39 -11.66 -8.20
C ALA A 313 -18.63 -11.99 -6.90
N PHE A 314 -19.21 -12.88 -6.09
CA PHE A 314 -18.44 -13.68 -5.14
C PHE A 314 -17.99 -14.98 -5.81
N TYR A 315 -16.82 -15.48 -5.44
CA TYR A 315 -16.25 -16.69 -6.01
C TYR A 315 -15.52 -17.50 -4.94
N LYS A 316 -15.24 -18.77 -5.23
CA LYS A 316 -14.46 -19.64 -4.35
C LYS A 316 -13.21 -20.13 -5.06
N PRO A 317 -11.99 -19.78 -4.59
CA PRO A 317 -10.76 -20.38 -5.09
C PRO A 317 -10.85 -21.91 -5.02
N LEU A 318 -10.42 -22.60 -6.08
CA LEU A 318 -10.45 -24.06 -6.11
C LEU A 318 -9.66 -24.64 -4.93
N GLU A 319 -8.52 -24.03 -4.60
CA GLU A 319 -7.63 -24.43 -3.51
C GLU A 319 -8.32 -24.37 -2.14
N PHE A 320 -9.35 -23.53 -1.98
CA PHE A 320 -10.10 -23.36 -0.73
C PHE A 320 -11.16 -24.46 -0.54
N THR A 321 -11.49 -25.24 -1.57
CA THR A 321 -12.55 -26.25 -1.50
C THR A 321 -12.17 -27.40 -0.57
N VAL A 322 -11.09 -28.14 -0.89
CA VAL A 322 -10.59 -29.25 -0.06
C VAL A 322 -10.06 -28.75 1.28
N ALA A 323 -9.46 -27.55 1.31
CA ALA A 323 -9.01 -26.92 2.56
C ALA A 323 -10.17 -26.50 3.47
N GLU A 324 -11.43 -26.54 2.98
CA GLU A 324 -12.63 -26.07 3.69
C GLU A 324 -12.49 -24.61 4.17
N ARG A 325 -11.77 -23.79 3.42
CA ARG A 325 -11.59 -22.38 3.75
C ARG A 325 -12.82 -21.57 3.43
N ASP A 326 -13.06 -20.57 4.27
CA ASP A 326 -14.05 -19.53 4.01
C ASP A 326 -13.64 -18.72 2.76
N ALA A 327 -14.64 -18.41 1.95
CA ALA A 327 -14.51 -17.63 0.74
C ALA A 327 -15.55 -16.49 0.68
N SER A 328 -16.27 -16.21 1.79
CA SER A 328 -17.32 -15.19 1.83
C SER A 328 -16.85 -13.78 1.45
N GLN A 329 -15.55 -13.50 1.54
CA GLN A 329 -14.95 -12.21 1.17
C GLN A 329 -14.10 -12.29 -0.11
N CYS A 330 -14.06 -13.44 -0.79
CA CYS A 330 -13.50 -13.54 -2.14
C CYS A 330 -14.50 -12.93 -3.12
N TYR A 331 -14.27 -11.67 -3.45
CA TYR A 331 -15.19 -10.85 -4.23
C TYR A 331 -14.47 -10.05 -5.30
N ILE A 332 -15.17 -9.80 -6.39
CA ILE A 332 -14.67 -9.06 -7.55
C ILE A 332 -15.73 -8.05 -7.98
N LYS A 333 -15.30 -6.86 -8.37
CA LYS A 333 -16.15 -5.94 -9.12
C LYS A 333 -15.41 -5.16 -10.19
N VAL A 334 -16.14 -4.84 -11.25
CA VAL A 334 -15.71 -3.99 -12.35
C VAL A 334 -16.71 -2.84 -12.49
N VAL A 335 -16.18 -1.62 -12.41
CA VAL A 335 -16.93 -0.37 -12.53
C VAL A 335 -16.81 0.12 -13.97
N CYS A 336 -17.94 0.29 -14.64
CA CYS A 336 -18.02 0.69 -16.04
C CYS A 336 -18.86 1.94 -16.23
N GLU A 337 -18.61 2.67 -17.32
CA GLU A 337 -19.65 3.52 -17.89
C GLU A 337 -20.87 2.67 -18.25
N ARG A 338 -22.07 3.19 -17.98
CA ARG A 338 -23.31 2.46 -18.22
C ARG A 338 -23.77 2.51 -19.67
N ARG A 339 -23.48 3.61 -20.35
CA ARG A 339 -23.90 3.88 -21.73
C ARG A 339 -22.71 3.76 -22.68
N GLY A 340 -22.99 3.78 -23.98
CA GLY A 340 -21.97 3.69 -25.01
C GLY A 340 -21.26 2.34 -24.96
N ASP A 341 -19.95 2.35 -25.15
CA ASP A 341 -19.16 1.14 -25.24
C ASP A 341 -18.88 0.48 -23.89
N GLN A 342 -19.39 1.04 -22.79
CA GLN A 342 -19.17 0.57 -21.42
C GLN A 342 -17.69 0.46 -21.07
N LYS A 343 -16.98 1.59 -21.20
CA LYS A 343 -15.56 1.68 -20.83
C LYS A 343 -15.38 1.29 -19.37
N ILE A 344 -14.35 0.49 -19.09
CA ILE A 344 -13.99 0.12 -17.73
C ILE A 344 -13.29 1.32 -17.07
N LEU A 345 -13.82 1.73 -15.93
CA LEU A 345 -13.34 2.84 -15.12
C LEU A 345 -12.59 2.37 -13.87
N GLY A 346 -12.91 1.17 -13.37
CA GLY A 346 -12.32 0.60 -12.17
C GLY A 346 -12.43 -0.92 -12.11
N LEU A 347 -11.43 -1.56 -11.51
CA LEU A 347 -11.41 -3.00 -11.25
C LEU A 347 -10.91 -3.24 -9.83
N HIS A 348 -11.62 -4.10 -9.11
CA HIS A 348 -11.34 -4.45 -7.73
C HIS A 348 -11.45 -5.96 -7.54
N PHE A 349 -10.44 -6.54 -6.88
CA PHE A 349 -10.34 -7.96 -6.66
C PHE A 349 -9.85 -8.23 -5.23
N THR A 350 -10.63 -8.98 -4.46
CA THR A 350 -10.25 -9.52 -3.16
C THR A 350 -10.08 -11.03 -3.27
N GLY A 351 -8.92 -11.55 -2.88
CA GLY A 351 -8.57 -12.93 -3.17
C GLY A 351 -7.12 -13.29 -2.95
N PRO A 352 -6.76 -14.57 -3.14
CA PRO A 352 -5.36 -14.98 -3.22
C PRO A 352 -4.69 -14.37 -4.46
N ASN A 353 -3.43 -13.95 -4.32
CA ASN A 353 -2.58 -13.45 -5.41
C ASN A 353 -3.19 -12.23 -6.15
N ALA A 354 -3.83 -11.32 -5.40
CA ALA A 354 -4.58 -10.21 -5.99
C ALA A 354 -3.71 -9.28 -6.83
N GLY A 355 -2.44 -9.12 -6.48
CA GLY A 355 -1.47 -8.36 -7.26
C GLY A 355 -1.17 -8.98 -8.62
N GLU A 356 -1.00 -10.31 -8.66
CA GLU A 356 -0.76 -11.05 -9.91
C GLU A 356 -1.95 -10.94 -10.86
N VAL A 357 -3.17 -11.08 -10.33
CA VAL A 357 -4.40 -10.90 -11.10
C VAL A 357 -4.49 -9.47 -11.62
N THR A 358 -4.39 -8.48 -10.72
CA THR A 358 -4.59 -7.06 -11.06
C THR A 358 -3.59 -6.55 -12.09
N GLN A 359 -2.33 -7.00 -12.02
CA GLN A 359 -1.27 -6.53 -12.91
C GLN A 359 -1.56 -6.83 -14.39
N GLY A 360 -2.14 -8.00 -14.70
CA GLY A 360 -2.55 -8.36 -16.05
C GLY A 360 -3.65 -7.45 -16.58
N PHE A 361 -4.66 -7.16 -15.76
CA PHE A 361 -5.78 -6.29 -16.16
C PHE A 361 -5.43 -4.81 -16.21
N ALA A 362 -4.44 -4.34 -15.44
CA ALA A 362 -4.01 -2.95 -15.43
C ALA A 362 -3.54 -2.46 -16.81
N MET A 363 -2.96 -3.35 -17.63
CA MET A 363 -2.58 -3.02 -19.00
C MET A 363 -3.80 -2.68 -19.87
N SER A 364 -4.94 -3.33 -19.62
CA SER A 364 -6.17 -3.13 -20.39
C SER A 364 -6.73 -1.70 -20.28
N PHE A 365 -6.47 -1.01 -19.16
CA PHE A 365 -6.84 0.40 -18.97
C PHE A 365 -6.09 1.33 -19.92
N GLN A 366 -4.83 1.01 -20.24
CA GLN A 366 -4.03 1.78 -21.21
C GLN A 366 -4.54 1.57 -22.65
N CYS A 367 -5.24 0.47 -22.90
CA CYS A 367 -5.84 0.13 -24.20
C CYS A 367 -7.31 0.55 -24.33
N GLY A 368 -7.89 1.20 -23.31
CA GLY A 368 -9.29 1.62 -23.34
C GLY A 368 -10.27 0.45 -23.28
N ALA A 369 -9.96 -0.57 -22.48
CA ALA A 369 -10.81 -1.75 -22.33
C ALA A 369 -12.25 -1.41 -21.93
N THR A 370 -13.16 -2.27 -22.40
CA THR A 370 -14.61 -2.14 -22.21
C THR A 370 -15.17 -3.45 -21.66
N TYR A 371 -16.38 -3.42 -21.14
CA TYR A 371 -17.07 -4.62 -20.69
C TYR A 371 -17.20 -5.69 -21.79
N SER A 372 -17.41 -5.28 -23.05
CA SER A 372 -17.45 -6.22 -24.19
C SER A 372 -16.14 -6.99 -24.38
N HIS A 373 -14.99 -6.34 -24.17
CA HIS A 373 -13.69 -7.01 -24.22
C HIS A 373 -13.55 -8.08 -23.12
N LEU A 374 -14.13 -7.86 -21.92
CA LEU A 374 -14.18 -8.89 -20.88
C LEU A 374 -14.99 -10.09 -21.37
N LEU A 375 -16.21 -9.90 -21.87
CA LEU A 375 -17.08 -10.99 -22.34
C LEU A 375 -16.50 -11.81 -23.50
N GLN A 376 -15.68 -11.19 -24.36
CA GLN A 376 -15.04 -11.86 -25.48
C GLN A 376 -13.76 -12.62 -25.10
N THR A 377 -13.18 -12.31 -23.94
CA THR A 377 -11.98 -12.99 -23.45
C THR A 377 -12.38 -14.38 -22.96
N VAL A 378 -11.58 -15.41 -23.28
CA VAL A 378 -11.78 -16.76 -22.75
C VAL A 378 -10.99 -16.92 -21.46
N GLY A 379 -11.63 -17.44 -20.42
CA GLY A 379 -11.01 -17.71 -19.13
C GLY A 379 -10.01 -18.87 -19.16
N ILE A 380 -8.98 -18.80 -18.32
CA ILE A 380 -8.08 -19.93 -18.02
C ILE A 380 -8.68 -20.71 -16.85
N HIS A 381 -8.95 -22.00 -17.03
CA HIS A 381 -9.66 -22.81 -16.04
C HIS A 381 -8.80 -23.96 -15.50
N PRO A 382 -8.78 -24.22 -14.16
CA PRO A 382 -9.41 -23.44 -13.09
C PRO A 382 -8.48 -22.33 -12.57
N THR A 383 -8.93 -21.07 -12.53
CA THR A 383 -8.19 -19.95 -11.92
C THR A 383 -9.10 -18.93 -11.24
N CYS A 384 -8.62 -18.20 -10.23
CA CYS A 384 -9.40 -17.10 -9.64
C CYS A 384 -9.59 -15.93 -10.63
N ALA A 385 -8.62 -15.73 -11.53
CA ALA A 385 -8.65 -14.61 -12.49
C ALA A 385 -9.74 -14.79 -13.57
N GLU A 386 -10.17 -16.01 -13.87
CA GLU A 386 -11.23 -16.26 -14.86
C GLU A 386 -12.58 -15.67 -14.42
N GLU A 387 -12.79 -15.51 -13.11
CA GLU A 387 -14.04 -14.98 -12.55
C GLU A 387 -14.28 -13.52 -12.96
N LEU A 388 -13.23 -12.74 -13.24
CA LEU A 388 -13.35 -11.38 -13.80
C LEU A 388 -14.00 -11.36 -15.18
N ILE A 389 -13.73 -12.38 -15.98
CA ILE A 389 -14.18 -12.50 -17.37
C ILE A 389 -15.61 -13.06 -17.44
N LYS A 390 -16.05 -13.76 -16.38
CA LYS A 390 -17.39 -14.35 -16.23
C LYS A 390 -18.43 -13.39 -15.64
N LEU A 391 -18.04 -12.17 -15.26
CA LEU A 391 -18.94 -11.21 -14.63
C LEU A 391 -20.12 -10.84 -15.53
N ASN A 392 -21.35 -11.10 -15.07
CA ASN A 392 -22.59 -10.79 -15.79
C ASN A 392 -23.69 -10.18 -14.91
N ILE A 393 -23.61 -10.35 -13.58
CA ILE A 393 -24.54 -9.76 -12.62
C ILE A 393 -24.15 -8.30 -12.37
N THR A 394 -25.13 -7.40 -12.45
CA THR A 394 -24.94 -6.00 -12.09
C THR A 394 -25.58 -5.68 -10.74
N LYS A 395 -24.96 -4.80 -9.95
CA LYS A 395 -25.56 -4.30 -8.71
C LYS A 395 -26.95 -3.69 -8.93
N ARG A 396 -27.13 -2.98 -10.05
CA ARG A 396 -28.40 -2.34 -10.42
C ARG A 396 -29.53 -3.33 -10.65
N SER A 397 -29.22 -4.56 -11.10
CA SER A 397 -30.23 -5.61 -11.29
C SER A 397 -30.81 -6.13 -9.97
N GLY A 398 -30.08 -5.99 -8.86
CA GLY A 398 -30.47 -6.53 -7.56
C GLY A 398 -30.43 -8.06 -7.45
N LEU A 399 -29.91 -8.76 -8.48
CA LEU A 399 -29.72 -10.21 -8.46
C LEU A 399 -28.58 -10.59 -7.50
N ASP A 400 -28.64 -11.81 -6.96
CA ASP A 400 -27.57 -12.35 -6.11
C ASP A 400 -26.29 -12.54 -6.93
N ALA A 401 -25.19 -12.01 -6.43
CA ALA A 401 -23.88 -12.07 -7.04
C ALA A 401 -23.07 -13.30 -6.62
N THR A 402 -23.64 -14.18 -5.80
CA THR A 402 -22.99 -15.43 -5.39
C THR A 402 -22.96 -16.41 -6.55
N VAL A 403 -21.77 -16.74 -7.04
CA VAL A 403 -21.62 -17.78 -8.07
C VAL A 403 -21.83 -19.15 -7.42
N THR A 404 -22.91 -19.84 -7.82
CA THR A 404 -23.07 -21.27 -7.58
C THR A 404 -22.10 -22.01 -8.50
N GLY A 405 -21.25 -22.89 -7.95
CA GLY A 405 -20.31 -23.69 -8.76
C GLY A 405 -20.99 -24.39 -9.95
N CYS A 406 -20.27 -24.55 -11.06
CA CYS A 406 -20.73 -25.31 -12.22
C CYS A 406 -20.92 -26.79 -11.89
#